data_AF-A0A8A5THP3-F1
#
_entry.id   AF-A0A8A5THP3-F1
#
_cell.length_a   1.000
_cell.length_b   1.000
_cell.length_c   1.000
_cell.angle_alpha   90.00
_cell.angle_beta   90.00
_cell.angle_gamma   90.00
#
_symmetry.space_group_name_H-M   'P 1'
#
loop_
_entity.id
_entity.type
_entity.pdbx_description
1 polymer ?
#
loop_
_entity_poly.entity_id
_entity_poly.type
_entity_poly.pdbx_seq_one_letter_code
_entity_poly.pdbx_strand_id
1 'polypeptide(L)'
;MIQEGFKFYKSCKELQPYVRYYWVFKSNQPLNTLTFPIGCPQIIFHKQTPLYIPELKTAQSEFTISGQVNYPSHLYANGNVEMIVVVFQPYTLKAFLNLPISLLHNQKITYPFQNPGFFSWAGRFLPPVVSFSAVPG
;
A
#
# COMPACT_ATOMS: atom_id res chain seq x y z
N MET A 1 20.44 -6.37 -12.90
CA MET A 1 19.20 -7.18 -12.94
C MET A 1 18.04 -6.21 -12.98
N ILE A 2 17.55 -5.88 -14.19
CA ILE A 2 16.35 -5.05 -14.31
C ILE A 2 15.19 -5.97 -13.98
N GLN A 3 14.48 -5.65 -12.92
CA GLN A 3 13.37 -6.41 -12.37
C GLN A 3 12.24 -6.49 -13.40
N GLU A 4 12.22 -7.53 -14.21
CA GLU A 4 11.11 -7.77 -15.14
C GLU A 4 9.78 -7.73 -14.35
N GLY A 5 8.81 -6.96 -14.86
CA GLY A 5 7.50 -6.79 -14.23
C GLY A 5 7.31 -5.52 -13.40
N PHE A 6 8.37 -4.82 -12.98
CA PHE A 6 8.25 -3.53 -12.26
C PHE A 6 8.16 -2.34 -13.22
N LYS A 7 7.21 -1.43 -12.96
CA LYS A 7 7.07 -0.14 -13.65
C LYS A 7 6.93 0.98 -12.62
N PHE A 8 7.79 1.98 -12.68
CA PHE A 8 7.79 3.13 -11.77
C PHE A 8 7.21 4.37 -12.46
N TYR A 9 6.42 5.14 -11.71
CA TYR A 9 5.77 6.36 -12.21
C TYR A 9 6.02 7.51 -11.24
N LYS A 10 6.32 8.69 -11.81
CA LYS A 10 6.45 9.93 -11.04
C LYS A 10 5.06 10.47 -10.69
N SER A 11 4.92 11.08 -9.52
CA SER A 11 3.73 11.84 -9.15
C SER A 11 3.60 13.15 -9.93
N CYS A 12 2.36 13.57 -10.20
CA CYS A 12 2.06 14.90 -10.72
C CYS A 12 2.51 15.98 -9.74
N LYS A 13 2.64 17.23 -10.21
CA LYS A 13 3.25 18.33 -9.42
C LYS A 13 2.55 18.55 -8.08
N GLU A 14 1.24 18.43 -8.07
CA GLU A 14 0.36 18.63 -6.91
C GLU A 14 0.59 17.57 -5.83
N LEU A 15 0.94 16.34 -6.24
CA LEU A 15 1.14 15.21 -5.33
C LEU A 15 2.59 15.03 -4.89
N GLN A 16 3.58 15.65 -5.53
CA GLN A 16 5.01 15.50 -5.19
C GLN A 16 5.38 15.77 -3.71
N PRO A 17 4.73 16.72 -3.00
CA PRO A 17 4.97 16.92 -1.57
C PRO A 17 4.53 15.74 -0.69
N TYR A 18 3.68 14.84 -1.21
CA TYR A 18 3.05 13.77 -0.43
C TYR A 18 3.40 12.39 -0.97
N VAL A 19 3.42 12.22 -2.28
CA VAL A 19 3.69 10.97 -2.99
C VAL A 19 5.06 11.05 -3.64
N ARG A 20 5.96 10.17 -3.20
CA ARG A 20 7.33 10.07 -3.71
C ARG A 20 7.34 9.47 -5.11
N TYR A 21 6.61 8.38 -5.31
CA TYR A 21 6.39 7.72 -6.60
C TYR A 21 5.33 6.63 -6.47
N TYR A 22 4.89 6.10 -7.61
CA TYR A 22 4.10 4.88 -7.71
C TYR A 22 4.94 3.79 -8.34
N TRP A 23 4.62 2.55 -8.03
CA TRP A 23 5.09 1.44 -8.84
C TRP A 23 4.01 0.38 -9.01
N VAL A 24 4.04 -0.28 -10.15
CA VAL A 24 3.19 -1.41 -10.49
C VAL A 24 4.09 -2.62 -10.66
N PHE A 25 3.64 -3.76 -10.17
CA PHE A 25 4.29 -5.04 -10.38
C PHE A 25 3.29 -6.05 -10.94
N LYS A 26 3.69 -6.76 -12.00
CA LYS A 26 2.92 -7.87 -12.56
C LYS A 26 3.83 -9.04 -12.92
N SER A 27 3.51 -10.23 -12.42
CA SER A 27 4.21 -11.48 -12.74
C SER A 27 3.30 -12.69 -12.56
N ASN A 28 3.40 -13.64 -13.49
CA ASN A 28 2.76 -14.95 -13.34
C ASN A 28 3.69 -15.98 -12.65
N GLN A 29 4.97 -15.65 -12.46
CA GLN A 29 5.95 -16.54 -11.82
C GLN A 29 5.88 -16.43 -10.30
N PRO A 30 6.23 -17.50 -9.55
CA PRO A 30 6.39 -17.43 -8.11
C PRO A 30 7.36 -16.31 -7.70
N LEU A 31 6.98 -15.58 -6.67
CA LEU A 31 7.79 -14.55 -6.03
C LEU A 31 8.31 -15.10 -4.71
N ASN A 32 9.61 -14.99 -4.49
CA ASN A 32 10.25 -15.17 -3.19
C ASN A 32 11.40 -14.17 -3.12
N THR A 33 11.17 -13.03 -2.46
CA THR A 33 12.16 -11.94 -2.42
C THR A 33 12.27 -11.33 -1.04
N LEU A 34 13.50 -11.06 -0.62
CA LEU A 34 13.77 -10.30 0.59
C LEU A 34 13.72 -8.80 0.28
N THR A 35 12.87 -8.06 0.98
CA THR A 35 12.74 -6.61 0.83
C THR A 35 13.32 -5.89 2.02
N PHE A 36 13.93 -4.72 1.76
CA PHE A 36 14.45 -3.83 2.79
C PHE A 36 13.57 -2.59 2.90
N PRO A 37 13.30 -2.12 4.13
CA PRO A 37 12.47 -0.95 4.35
C PRO A 37 13.15 0.31 3.83
N ILE A 38 12.35 1.18 3.20
CA ILE A 38 12.81 2.47 2.68
C ILE A 38 12.41 3.65 3.60
N GLY A 39 11.88 3.36 4.79
CA GLY A 39 11.41 4.37 5.77
C GLY A 39 10.20 5.20 5.28
N CYS A 40 9.53 4.76 4.22
CA CYS A 40 8.39 5.46 3.62
C CYS A 40 7.10 4.68 3.87
N PRO A 41 6.01 5.35 4.30
CA PRO A 41 4.69 4.74 4.32
C PRO A 41 4.21 4.35 2.93
N GLN A 42 3.37 3.33 2.86
CA GLN A 42 2.89 2.77 1.60
C GLN A 42 1.41 2.42 1.68
N ILE A 43 0.69 2.64 0.59
CA ILE A 43 -0.60 2.01 0.34
C ILE A 43 -0.41 1.00 -0.78
N ILE A 44 -0.89 -0.22 -0.56
CA ILE A 44 -0.69 -1.37 -1.42
C ILE A 44 -2.07 -1.90 -1.83
N PHE A 45 -2.29 -1.99 -3.14
CA PHE A 45 -3.46 -2.62 -3.73
C PHE A 45 -3.04 -3.86 -4.50
N HIS A 46 -3.52 -5.02 -4.09
CA HIS A 46 -3.40 -6.27 -4.84
C HIS A 46 -4.65 -6.47 -5.69
N LYS A 47 -4.46 -6.65 -7.00
CA LYS A 47 -5.52 -6.99 -7.95
C LYS A 47 -5.64 -8.51 -8.15
N GLN A 48 -4.57 -9.24 -7.89
CA GLN A 48 -4.52 -10.71 -7.94
C GLN A 48 -3.94 -11.23 -6.62
N THR A 49 -3.11 -12.29 -6.65
CA THR A 49 -2.59 -12.96 -5.45
C THR A 49 -1.88 -11.97 -4.51
N PRO A 50 -2.39 -11.77 -3.26
CA PRO A 50 -1.71 -10.95 -2.27
C PRO A 50 -0.40 -11.58 -1.80
N LEU A 51 0.53 -10.73 -1.37
CA LEU A 51 1.82 -11.20 -0.88
C LEU A 51 1.70 -11.82 0.52
N TYR A 52 2.35 -12.96 0.72
CA TYR A 52 2.52 -13.62 2.00
C TYR A 52 3.83 -13.20 2.67
N ILE A 53 3.79 -12.98 3.98
CA ILE A 53 4.93 -12.56 4.80
C ILE A 53 5.22 -13.65 5.82
N PRO A 54 6.22 -14.52 5.57
CA PRO A 54 6.53 -15.66 6.44
C PRO A 54 6.82 -15.28 7.89
N GLU A 55 7.52 -14.17 8.11
CA GLU A 55 7.90 -13.69 9.45
C GLU A 55 6.68 -13.33 10.31
N LEU A 56 5.59 -12.92 9.66
CA LEU A 56 4.33 -12.56 10.31
C LEU A 56 3.28 -13.67 10.22
N LYS A 57 3.61 -14.78 9.53
CA LYS A 57 2.69 -15.89 9.23
C LYS A 57 1.34 -15.44 8.69
N THR A 58 1.35 -14.40 7.84
CA THR A 58 0.12 -13.78 7.35
C THR A 58 0.25 -13.29 5.91
N ALA A 59 -0.86 -13.33 5.18
CA ALA A 59 -0.97 -12.68 3.89
C ALA A 59 -1.39 -11.22 4.06
N GLN A 60 -0.87 -10.35 3.20
CA GLN A 60 -1.43 -9.02 3.02
C GLN A 60 -2.87 -9.14 2.53
N SER A 61 -3.70 -8.15 2.82
CA SER A 61 -5.02 -8.06 2.20
C SER A 61 -4.93 -7.42 0.82
N GLU A 62 -6.03 -7.52 0.07
CA GLU A 62 -6.24 -6.81 -1.19
C GLU A 62 -5.93 -5.31 -1.06
N PHE A 63 -6.23 -4.71 0.10
CA PHE A 63 -5.90 -3.33 0.43
C PHE A 63 -5.16 -3.23 1.76
N THR A 64 -3.88 -2.87 1.71
CA THR A 64 -3.03 -2.73 2.89
C THR A 64 -2.43 -1.33 2.97
N ILE A 65 -2.52 -0.70 4.14
CA ILE A 65 -1.77 0.50 4.48
C ILE A 65 -0.63 0.08 5.39
N SER A 66 0.60 0.24 4.92
CA SER A 66 1.79 0.05 5.71
C SER A 66 2.28 1.41 6.20
N GLY A 67 2.46 1.54 7.52
CA GLY A 67 3.23 2.65 8.06
C GLY A 67 4.72 2.52 7.76
N GLN A 68 5.55 3.31 8.44
CA GLN A 68 7.00 3.16 8.34
C GLN A 68 7.41 1.82 8.94
N VAL A 69 8.20 1.05 8.20
CA VAL A 69 8.75 -0.23 8.65
C VAL A 69 10.26 -0.06 8.82
N ASN A 70 10.86 -0.73 9.81
CA ASN A 70 12.31 -0.67 10.06
C ASN A 70 13.00 -2.04 10.05
N TYR A 71 12.30 -3.11 9.67
CA TYR A 71 12.83 -4.46 9.54
C TYR A 71 12.69 -4.99 8.10
N PRO A 72 13.64 -5.83 7.63
CA PRO A 72 13.49 -6.51 6.36
C PRO A 72 12.38 -7.56 6.43
N SER A 73 11.78 -7.91 5.29
CA SER A 73 10.75 -8.97 5.24
C SER A 73 10.80 -9.74 3.93
N HIS A 74 10.62 -11.05 4.01
CA HIS A 74 10.39 -11.89 2.84
C HIS A 74 8.96 -11.69 2.34
N LEU A 75 8.84 -11.49 1.03
CA LEU A 75 7.57 -11.45 0.33
C LEU A 75 7.48 -12.68 -0.57
N TYR A 76 6.45 -13.47 -0.34
CA TYR A 76 6.18 -14.71 -1.05
C TYR A 76 4.84 -14.64 -1.79
N ALA A 77 4.79 -15.17 -3.01
CA ALA A 77 3.54 -15.46 -3.71
C ALA A 77 3.75 -16.61 -4.69
N ASN A 78 2.75 -17.46 -4.88
CA ASN A 78 2.87 -18.63 -5.77
C ASN A 78 2.55 -18.31 -7.25
N GLY A 79 2.76 -17.07 -7.68
CA GLY A 79 2.43 -16.57 -9.01
C GLY A 79 1.15 -15.74 -9.07
N ASN A 80 0.85 -15.24 -10.28
CA ASN A 80 -0.28 -14.35 -10.58
C ASN A 80 -0.35 -13.15 -9.62
N VAL A 81 0.77 -12.44 -9.47
CA VAL A 81 0.82 -11.19 -8.72
C VAL A 81 0.56 -10.05 -9.69
N GLU A 82 -0.42 -9.21 -9.37
CA GLU A 82 -0.63 -7.91 -10.00
C GLU A 82 -0.97 -6.92 -8.90
N MET A 83 -0.16 -5.89 -8.73
CA MET A 83 -0.32 -4.91 -7.65
C MET A 83 0.16 -3.52 -8.05
N ILE A 84 -0.41 -2.51 -7.40
CA ILE A 84 0.05 -1.13 -7.46
C ILE A 84 0.33 -0.64 -6.04
N VAL A 85 1.43 0.08 -5.89
CA VAL A 85 1.85 0.65 -4.62
C VAL A 85 2.10 2.14 -4.76
N VAL A 86 1.51 2.88 -3.83
CA VAL A 86 1.74 4.30 -3.63
C VAL A 86 2.79 4.45 -2.53
N VAL A 87 3.94 5.02 -2.85
CA VAL A 87 4.99 5.30 -1.86
C VAL A 87 4.92 6.77 -1.46
N PHE A 88 4.62 7.04 -0.20
CA PHE A 88 4.50 8.39 0.33
C PHE A 88 5.85 8.95 0.78
N GLN A 89 5.98 10.27 0.88
CA GLN A 89 7.11 10.88 1.58
C GLN A 89 7.08 10.45 3.07
N PRO A 90 8.23 10.31 3.75
CA PRO A 90 8.30 9.81 5.13
C PRO A 90 7.39 10.57 6.11
N TYR A 91 7.23 11.87 5.93
CA TYR A 91 6.43 12.76 6.78
C TYR A 91 4.94 12.81 6.43
N THR A 92 4.53 12.20 5.32
CA THR A 92 3.19 12.39 4.76
C THR A 92 2.07 11.97 5.69
N LEU A 93 2.23 10.81 6.34
CA LEU A 93 1.23 10.34 7.29
C LEU A 93 1.04 11.32 8.45
N LYS A 94 2.06 12.08 8.84
CA LYS A 94 1.96 13.10 9.91
C LYS A 94 1.10 14.26 9.43
N ALA A 95 1.31 14.70 8.19
CA ALA A 95 0.58 15.80 7.58
C ALA A 95 -0.92 15.50 7.45
N PHE A 96 -1.29 14.23 7.19
CA PHE A 96 -2.70 13.89 7.03
C PHE A 96 -3.37 13.37 8.29
N LEU A 97 -2.72 12.55 9.12
CA LEU A 97 -3.41 11.80 10.18
C LEU A 97 -3.56 12.57 11.50
N ASN A 98 -2.88 13.71 11.68
CA ASN A 98 -2.85 14.45 12.95
C ASN A 98 -2.63 13.53 14.18
N LEU A 99 -1.88 12.45 14.00
CA LEU A 99 -1.54 11.44 14.98
C LEU A 99 -0.02 11.32 15.09
N PRO A 100 0.52 10.91 16.26
CA PRO A 100 1.92 10.54 16.37
C PRO A 100 2.28 9.41 15.39
N ILE A 101 3.25 9.64 14.52
CA ILE A 101 3.72 8.65 13.53
C ILE A 101 4.21 7.36 14.19
N SER A 102 4.68 7.46 15.44
CA SER A 102 5.08 6.31 16.26
C SER A 102 3.98 5.27 16.40
N LEU A 103 2.69 5.67 16.37
CA LEU A 103 1.56 4.74 16.43
C LEU A 103 1.40 3.91 15.15
N LEU A 104 2.00 4.34 14.05
CA LEU A 104 1.94 3.67 12.75
C LEU A 104 3.27 2.96 12.43
N HIS A 105 4.28 3.13 13.27
CA HIS A 105 5.56 2.48 13.10
C HIS A 105 5.40 0.96 13.24
N ASN A 106 5.88 0.22 12.25
CA ASN A 106 5.75 -1.22 12.13
C ASN A 106 4.30 -1.77 12.12
N GLN A 107 3.31 -0.89 11.92
CA GLN A 107 1.90 -1.27 11.83
C GLN A 107 1.44 -1.42 10.38
N LYS A 108 0.56 -2.39 10.15
CA LYS A 108 -0.14 -2.62 8.88
C LYS A 108 -1.64 -2.62 9.15
N ILE A 109 -2.40 -1.80 8.42
CA ILE A 109 -3.86 -1.72 8.50
C ILE A 109 -4.42 -2.39 7.25
N THR A 110 -5.37 -3.30 7.44
CA THR A 110 -5.86 -4.27 6.45
C THR A 110 -7.38 -4.14 6.31
N TYR A 111 -7.92 -4.29 5.10
CA TYR A 111 -9.37 -4.39 4.85
C TYR A 111 -9.89 -5.83 5.08
N PRO A 112 -11.12 -6.06 5.61
CA PRO A 112 -12.09 -5.08 6.10
C PRO A 112 -11.59 -4.36 7.35
N PHE A 113 -11.64 -3.04 7.32
CA PHE A 113 -11.11 -2.22 8.40
C PHE A 113 -11.89 -2.50 9.68
N GLN A 114 -11.24 -3.10 10.67
CA GLN A 114 -11.83 -3.35 11.98
C GLN A 114 -11.89 -2.06 12.84
N ASN A 115 -11.39 -0.92 12.33
CA ASN A 115 -11.40 0.37 13.01
C ASN A 115 -12.26 1.40 12.24
N PRO A 116 -13.51 1.67 12.67
CA PRO A 116 -14.41 2.61 12.00
C PRO A 116 -13.93 4.07 12.03
N GLY A 117 -12.99 4.44 12.90
CA GLY A 117 -12.42 5.80 12.96
C GLY A 117 -11.60 6.17 11.73
N PHE A 118 -11.06 5.18 11.00
CA PHE A 118 -10.18 5.39 9.84
C PHE A 118 -10.93 5.97 8.62
N PHE A 119 -12.20 5.59 8.39
CA PHE A 119 -13.01 6.13 7.30
C PHE A 119 -13.46 7.57 7.52
N SER A 120 -13.67 7.97 8.78
CA SER A 120 -13.98 9.38 9.10
C SER A 120 -12.88 10.35 8.64
N TRP A 121 -11.64 9.83 8.52
CA TRP A 121 -10.48 10.54 8.00
C TRP A 121 -10.37 10.44 6.47
N ALA A 122 -10.52 9.24 5.88
CA ALA A 122 -10.47 9.06 4.43
C ALA A 122 -11.55 9.88 3.68
N GLY A 123 -12.75 9.99 4.27
CA GLY A 123 -13.85 10.79 3.74
C GLY A 123 -13.63 12.31 3.77
N ARG A 124 -12.59 12.82 4.45
CA ARG A 124 -12.23 14.25 4.46
C ARG A 124 -11.28 14.65 3.33
N PHE A 125 -10.60 13.70 2.69
CA PHE A 125 -9.58 13.96 1.66
C PHE A 125 -9.86 13.28 0.32
N LEU A 126 -10.74 12.28 0.28
CA LEU A 126 -11.29 11.78 -0.98
C LEU A 126 -12.44 12.71 -1.40
N PRO A 127 -12.49 13.25 -2.63
CA PRO A 127 -13.72 13.84 -3.14
C PRO A 127 -14.82 12.78 -3.03
N PRO A 128 -16.09 13.17 -2.77
CA PRO A 128 -17.17 12.21 -2.65
C PRO A 128 -17.14 11.31 -3.88
N VAL A 129 -16.80 10.04 -3.69
CA VAL A 129 -16.92 9.05 -4.75
C VAL A 129 -18.40 9.07 -5.08
N VAL A 130 -18.70 9.56 -6.29
CA VAL A 130 -20.01 9.49 -6.89
C VAL A 130 -20.50 8.07 -6.64
N SER A 131 -21.59 7.98 -5.90
CA SER A 131 -22.34 6.74 -5.73
C SER A 131 -22.40 6.05 -7.09
N PHE A 132 -21.73 4.90 -7.24
CA PHE A 132 -22.12 3.96 -8.28
C PHE A 132 -23.49 3.46 -7.84
N SER A 133 -24.52 4.25 -8.18
CA SER A 133 -25.88 3.75 -8.27
C SER A 133 -25.80 2.52 -9.17
N ALA A 134 -26.17 1.38 -8.61
CA ALA A 134 -26.42 0.16 -9.36
C ALA A 134 -27.20 0.53 -10.61
N VAL A 135 -26.67 0.18 -11.78
CA VAL A 135 -27.44 0.17 -13.02
C VAL A 135 -28.54 -0.87 -12.82
N PRO A 136 -29.83 -0.52 -12.79
CA PRO A 136 -30.89 -1.50 -12.90
C PRO A 136 -30.97 -1.95 -14.37
N GLY A 137 -31.19 -3.24 -14.56
CA GLY A 137 -31.64 -3.78 -15.86
C GLY A 137 -33.05 -3.32 -16.21
#